data_AF-A0A954BLW5-F1
#
_entry.id   AF-A0A954BLW5-F1
#
_cell.length_a   1.000
_cell.length_b   1.000
_cell.length_c   1.000
_cell.angle_alpha   90.00
_cell.angle_beta   90.00
_cell.angle_gamma   90.00
#
_symmetry.space_group_name_H-M   'P 1'
#
loop_
_entity.id
_entity.type
_entity.pdbx_description
1 polymer ?
#
loop_
_entity_poly.entity_id
_entity_poly.type
_entity_poly.pdbx_seq_one_letter_code
_entity_poly.pdbx_strand_id
1 'polypeptide(L)'
;MDDSAITHLTEATREKLRQTVAKIERLEEEKKEVAEQIKEIYAEAKAFGFDTKALRQVIKLRKIDKADRDEQEMMLETYLIALGEE
;
A
#
# COMPACT_ATOMS: atom_id res chain seq x y z
N MET A 1 16.80 28.04 18.10
CA MET A 1 17.19 27.40 16.83
C MET A 1 18.53 26.73 17.10
N ASP A 2 18.48 25.45 17.47
CA ASP A 2 19.68 24.66 17.75
C ASP A 2 20.07 23.91 16.47
N ASP A 3 20.77 24.62 15.58
CA ASP A 3 21.45 24.04 14.41
C ASP A 3 22.78 23.37 14.81
N SER A 4 23.11 23.28 16.11
CA SER A 4 24.38 22.73 16.58
C SER A 4 24.39 21.20 16.70
N ALA A 5 23.26 20.52 16.54
CA ALA A 5 23.18 19.07 16.66
C ALA A 5 23.70 18.31 15.42
N ILE A 6 23.87 18.98 14.27
CA ILE A 6 24.30 18.34 13.01
C ILE A 6 25.83 18.18 12.93
N THR A 7 26.61 18.84 13.80
CA THR A 7 28.00 19.16 13.47
C THR A 7 29.09 18.18 13.92
N HIS A 8 28.80 17.01 14.51
CA HIS A 8 29.83 16.00 14.80
C HIS A 8 29.36 14.54 14.64
N LEU A 9 29.02 14.13 13.42
CA LEU A 9 28.90 12.70 13.10
C LEU A 9 30.30 12.09 13.00
N THR A 10 30.57 11.05 13.80
CA THR A 10 31.77 10.22 13.69
C THR A 10 31.79 9.51 12.33
N GLU A 11 32.97 9.14 11.83
CA GLU A 11 33.07 8.47 10.51
C GLU A 11 32.30 7.14 10.49
N ALA A 12 32.27 6.41 11.62
CA ALA A 12 31.46 5.20 11.76
C ALA A 12 29.95 5.48 11.61
N THR A 13 29.46 6.58 12.20
CA THR A 13 28.05 6.98 12.07
C THR A 13 27.73 7.41 10.63
N ARG A 14 28.64 8.11 9.95
CA ARG A 14 28.48 8.48 8.53
C ARG A 14 28.43 7.25 7.64
N GLU A 15 29.30 6.26 7.87
CA GLU A 15 29.31 5.01 7.12
C GLU A 15 28.01 4.22 7.34
N LYS A 16 27.54 4.13 8.58
CA LYS A 16 26.25 3.50 8.88
C LYS A 16 25.09 4.19 8.18
N LEU A 17 25.11 5.52 8.11
CA LEU A 17 24.11 6.31 7.39
C LEU A 17 24.14 6.00 5.89
N ARG A 18 25.32 6.02 5.24
CA ARG A 18 25.48 5.67 3.81
C ARG A 18 24.92 4.29 3.51
N GLN A 19 25.26 3.28 4.32
CA GLN A 19 24.75 1.92 4.16
C GLN A 19 23.23 1.83 4.36
N THR A 20 22.67 2.62 5.27
CA THR A 20 21.22 2.65 5.53
C THR A 20 20.48 3.27 4.34
N VAL A 21 20.98 4.40 3.83
CA VAL A 21 20.43 5.07 2.64
C VAL A 21 20.48 4.14 1.43
N ALA A 22 21.63 3.54 1.14
CA ALA A 22 21.78 2.64 0.00
C ALA A 22 20.83 1.44 0.06
N LYS A 23 20.54 0.90 1.25
CA LYS A 23 19.55 -0.18 1.44
C LYS A 23 18.13 0.31 1.13
N ILE A 24 17.77 1.50 1.57
CA ILE A 24 16.44 2.09 1.32
C ILE A 24 16.26 2.37 -0.16
N GLU A 25 17.26 2.98 -0.81
CA GLU A 25 17.21 3.27 -2.26
C GLU A 25 17.00 2.01 -3.09
N ARG A 26 17.72 0.92 -2.76
CA ARG A 26 17.51 -0.37 -3.41
C ARG A 26 16.09 -0.90 -3.22
N LEU A 27 15.55 -0.83 -2.00
CA LEU A 27 14.18 -1.28 -1.71
C LEU A 27 13.11 -0.41 -2.41
N GLU A 28 13.35 0.89 -2.56
CA GLU A 28 12.45 1.77 -3.31
C GLU A 28 12.49 1.47 -4.82
N GLU A 29 13.64 1.10 -5.36
CA GLU A 29 13.74 0.63 -6.75
C GLU A 29 13.01 -0.71 -6.95
N GLU A 30 13.25 -1.70 -6.08
CA GLU A 30 12.51 -2.98 -6.09
C GLU A 30 10.99 -2.76 -5.99
N LYS A 31 10.55 -1.86 -5.11
CA LYS A 31 9.13 -1.50 -4.96
C LYS A 31 8.56 -0.83 -6.21
N LYS A 32 9.34 0.01 -6.90
CA LYS A 32 8.94 0.63 -8.16
C LYS A 32 8.78 -0.42 -9.27
N GLU A 33 9.72 -1.34 -9.39
CA GLU A 33 9.63 -2.44 -10.36
C GLU A 33 8.36 -3.28 -10.14
N VAL A 34 8.07 -3.66 -8.89
CA VAL A 34 6.84 -4.39 -8.53
C VAL A 34 5.59 -3.56 -8.83
N ALA A 35 5.60 -2.25 -8.58
CA ALA A 35 4.47 -1.38 -8.88
C ALA A 35 4.18 -1.32 -10.39
N GLU A 36 5.22 -1.28 -11.22
CA GLU A 36 5.11 -1.28 -12.67
C GLU A 36 4.57 -2.63 -13.18
N GLN A 37 5.05 -3.76 -12.65
CA GLN A 37 4.49 -5.09 -12.95
C GLN A 37 3.01 -5.19 -12.59
N ILE A 38 2.59 -4.70 -11.41
CA ILE A 38 1.17 -4.69 -11.01
C ILE A 38 0.33 -3.86 -11.99
N LYS A 39 0.86 -2.72 -12.47
CA LYS A 39 0.18 -1.86 -13.44
C LYS A 39 0.00 -2.56 -14.79
N GLU A 40 1.00 -3.30 -15.25
CA GLU A 40 0.90 -4.13 -16.47
C GLU A 40 -0.20 -5.19 -16.34
N ILE A 41 -0.26 -5.91 -15.23
CA ILE A 41 -1.34 -6.90 -14.97
C ILE A 41 -2.73 -6.25 -14.99
N TYR A 42 -2.89 -5.06 -14.42
CA TYR A 42 -4.17 -4.35 -14.53
C TYR A 42 -4.48 -3.90 -15.96
N ALA A 43 -3.47 -3.54 -16.76
CA ALA A 43 -3.64 -3.20 -18.16
C ALA A 43 -4.08 -4.42 -18.99
N GLU A 44 -3.45 -5.57 -18.76
CA GLU A 44 -3.86 -6.85 -19.36
C GLU A 44 -5.30 -7.20 -18.95
N ALA A 45 -5.62 -7.16 -17.66
CA ALA A 45 -6.97 -7.44 -17.18
C ALA A 45 -8.02 -6.53 -17.85
N LYS A 46 -7.69 -5.26 -18.07
CA LYS A 46 -8.54 -4.34 -18.83
C LYS A 46 -8.70 -4.75 -20.29
N ALA A 47 -7.63 -5.20 -20.95
CA ALA A 47 -7.67 -5.69 -22.33
C ALA A 47 -8.52 -6.96 -22.47
N PHE A 48 -8.55 -7.81 -21.44
CA PHE A 48 -9.46 -8.97 -21.34
C PHE A 48 -10.93 -8.59 -21.04
N GLY A 49 -11.21 -7.31 -20.72
CA GLY A 49 -12.55 -6.82 -20.45
C GLY A 49 -12.95 -6.78 -18.97
N PHE A 50 -12.03 -7.01 -18.04
CA PHE A 50 -12.31 -6.88 -16.61
C PHE A 50 -12.38 -5.42 -16.14
N ASP A 51 -13.29 -5.11 -15.21
CA ASP A 51 -13.30 -3.82 -14.53
C ASP A 51 -12.17 -3.74 -13.50
N THR A 52 -11.13 -2.97 -13.83
CA THR A 52 -9.97 -2.78 -12.94
C THR A 52 -10.28 -2.03 -11.63
N LYS A 53 -11.38 -1.25 -11.55
CA LYS A 53 -11.81 -0.64 -10.28
C LYS A 53 -12.42 -1.71 -9.37
N ALA A 54 -13.27 -2.56 -9.93
CA ALA A 54 -13.83 -3.70 -9.18
C ALA A 54 -12.72 -4.63 -8.69
N LEU A 55 -11.74 -4.97 -9.54
CA LEU A 55 -10.59 -5.80 -9.14
C LEU A 55 -9.79 -5.19 -7.99
N ARG A 56 -9.54 -3.87 -8.00
CA ARG A 56 -8.86 -3.18 -6.87
C ARG A 56 -9.66 -3.32 -5.57
N GLN A 57 -10.98 -3.19 -5.64
CA GLN A 57 -11.84 -3.37 -4.48
C GLN A 57 -11.82 -4.82 -3.98
N VAL A 58 -11.86 -5.81 -4.88
CA VAL A 58 -11.72 -7.23 -4.53
C VAL A 58 -10.39 -7.48 -3.81
N ILE A 59 -9.27 -6.97 -4.33
CA ILE A 59 -7.96 -7.15 -3.67
C ILE A 59 -7.93 -6.47 -2.30
N LYS A 60 -8.54 -5.28 -2.14
CA LYS A 60 -8.64 -4.60 -0.85
C LYS A 60 -9.45 -5.44 0.15
N LEU A 61 -10.61 -5.95 -0.24
CA LEU A 61 -11.46 -6.79 0.60
C LEU A 61 -10.76 -8.10 0.99
N ARG A 62 -9.97 -8.69 0.08
CA ARG A 62 -9.21 -9.92 0.34
C ARG A 62 -8.03 -9.75 1.31
N LYS A 63 -7.64 -8.52 1.62
CA LYS A 63 -6.61 -8.21 2.65
C LYS A 63 -7.20 -8.08 4.05
N ILE A 64 -8.52 -7.93 4.16
CA ILE A 64 -9.23 -7.84 5.44
C ILE A 64 -9.49 -9.27 5.93
N ASP A 65 -9.38 -9.48 7.24
CA ASP A 65 -9.74 -10.77 7.82
C ASP A 65 -11.22 -11.10 7.52
N LYS A 66 -11.53 -12.40 7.41
CA LYS A 66 -12.89 -12.81 7.08
C LYS A 66 -13.89 -12.34 8.14
N ALA A 67 -13.57 -12.45 9.43
CA ALA A 67 -14.47 -12.04 10.50
C ALA A 67 -14.74 -10.53 10.45
N ASP A 68 -13.68 -9.73 10.29
CA ASP A 68 -13.79 -8.27 10.16
C ASP A 68 -14.62 -7.86 8.94
N ARG A 69 -14.48 -8.57 7.81
CA ARG A 69 -15.28 -8.31 6.61
C ARG A 69 -16.75 -8.65 6.85
N ASP A 70 -17.02 -9.81 7.44
CA ASP A 70 -18.39 -10.26 7.70
C ASP A 70 -19.10 -9.32 8.72
N GLU A 71 -18.38 -8.78 9.71
CA GLU A 71 -18.89 -7.74 10.62
C GLU A 71 -19.21 -6.43 9.88
N GLN A 72 -18.30 -5.96 9.01
CA GLN A 72 -18.53 -4.77 8.18
C GLN A 72 -19.74 -4.92 7.26
N GLU A 73 -19.90 -6.10 6.64
CA GLU A 73 -21.05 -6.42 5.77
C GLU A 73 -22.36 -6.37 6.57
N MET A 74 -22.40 -6.95 7.78
CA MET A 74 -23.59 -6.92 8.64
C MET A 74 -23.96 -5.49 9.07
N MET A 75 -22.97 -4.66 9.41
CA MET A 75 -23.20 -3.26 9.75
C MET A 75 -23.69 -2.44 8.54
N LEU A 76 -23.13 -2.69 7.36
CA LEU A 76 -23.54 -2.04 6.12
C LEU A 76 -24.99 -2.39 5.78
N GLU A 77 -25.34 -3.68 5.81
CA GLU A 77 -26.70 -4.17 5.58
C GLU A 77 -27.69 -3.51 6.55
N THR A 78 -27.36 -3.46 7.84
CA THR A 78 -28.18 -2.80 8.87
C THR A 78 -28.48 -1.34 8.51
N TYR A 79 -27.47 -0.60 8.03
CA TYR A 79 -27.64 0.80 7.64
C TYR A 79 -28.43 0.97 6.34
N LEU A 80 -28.23 0.11 5.34
CA LEU A 80 -29.01 0.13 4.10
C LEU A 80 -30.50 -0.11 4.37
N ILE A 81 -30.81 -1.13 5.18
CA ILE A 81 -32.18 -1.41 5.63
C ILE A 81 -32.78 -0.19 6.34
N ALA A 82 -32.03 0.44 7.24
CA ALA A 82 -32.51 1.63 7.97
C ALA A 82 -32.76 2.84 7.04
N LEU A 83 -32.09 2.90 5.90
CA LEU A 83 -32.29 3.93 4.86
C LEU A 83 -33.35 3.54 3.81
N GLY A 84 -33.89 2.32 3.88
CA GLY A 84 -34.87 1.81 2.91
C GLY A 84 -34.28 1.37 1.58
N GLU A 85 -32.98 1.07 1.55
CA GLU A 85 -32.30 0.45 0.41
C GLU A 85 -32.25 -1.08 0.65
N GLU A 86 -32.96 -1.85 -0.18
CA GLU A 86 -32.94 -3.33 -0.22
C GLU A 86 -32.06 -3.86 -1.37
#